data_AF-A0AAD7ABM7-F1
#
_entry.id   AF-A0AAD7ABM7-F1
#
_cell.length_a   1.000
_cell.length_b   1.000
_cell.length_c   1.000
_cell.angle_alpha   90.00
_cell.angle_beta   90.00
_cell.angle_gamma   90.00
#
_symmetry.space_group_name_H-M   'P 1'
#
loop_
_entity.id
_entity.type
_entity.pdbx_description
1 polymer ?
#
loop_
_entity_poly.entity_id
_entity_poly.type
_entity_poly.pdbx_seq_one_letter_code
_entity_poly.pdbx_strand_id
1 'polypeptide(L)' 'IGSVQSLAYMIEEAGIPVTDQDKILALTMGLPPSYDAVIINFDSTAPSDLTFQSVITWLLNEENPPTLQHDYRD' A
#
# COMPACT_ATOMS: atom_id res chain seq x y z
N ILE A 1 2.19 6.76 -3.77
CA ILE A 1 2.31 5.44 -4.48
C ILE A 1 3.19 5.56 -5.73
N GLY A 2 2.84 6.39 -6.73
CA GLY A 2 3.59 6.48 -8.00
C GLY A 2 5.09 6.79 -7.86
N SER A 3 5.48 7.67 -6.92
CA SER A 3 6.89 8.00 -6.67
C SER A 3 7.72 6.81 -6.17
N VAL A 4 7.13 5.94 -5.34
CA VAL A 4 7.81 4.74 -4.81
C VAL A 4 8.03 3.72 -5.92
N GLN A 5 7.04 3.51 -6.81
CA GLN A 5 7.19 2.65 -7.99
C GLN A 5 8.27 3.17 -8.95
N SER A 6 8.26 4.47 -9.23
CA SER A 6 9.26 5.06 -10.14
C SER A 6 10.68 4.96 -9.58
N LEU A 7 10.87 5.17 -8.27
CA LEU A 7 12.16 5.01 -7.62
C LEU A 7 12.62 3.55 -7.61
N ALA A 8 11.74 2.62 -7.26
CA ALA A 8 12.08 1.20 -7.28
C ALA A 8 12.50 0.74 -8.68
N TYR A 9 11.78 1.17 -9.71
CA TYR A 9 12.13 0.88 -11.10
C TYR A 9 13.53 1.39 -11.47
N MET A 10 13.87 2.63 -11.10
CA MET A 10 15.21 3.18 -11.37
C MET A 10 16.33 2.41 -10.64
N ILE A 11 16.07 1.91 -9.43
CA ILE A 11 17.03 1.12 -8.65
C ILE A 11 17.20 -0.28 -9.28
N GLU A 12 16.09 -0.90 -9.71
CA GLU A 12 16.11 -2.20 -10.41
C GLU A 12 16.86 -2.11 -11.75
N GLU A 13 16.68 -1.02 -12.50
CA GLU A 13 17.45 -0.75 -13.75
C GLU A 13 18.96 -0.58 -13.49
N ALA A 14 19.34 -0.14 -12.29
CA ALA A 14 20.75 -0.10 -11.85
C ALA A 14 21.30 -1.49 -11.44
N GLY A 15 20.51 -2.55 -11.57
CA GLY A 15 20.88 -3.92 -11.22
C GLY A 15 20.77 -4.22 -9.73
N ILE A 16 20.13 -3.35 -8.95
CA ILE A 16 19.93 -3.54 -7.52
C ILE A 16 18.52 -4.09 -7.31
N PRO A 17 18.35 -5.31 -6.78
CA PRO A 17 17.03 -5.87 -6.56
C PRO A 17 16.29 -5.07 -5.49
N VAL A 18 15.02 -4.74 -5.74
CA VAL A 18 14.14 -4.07 -4.78
C VAL A 18 12.99 -5.00 -4.42
N THR A 19 12.93 -5.41 -3.17
CA THR A 19 11.89 -6.34 -2.69
C THR A 19 10.57 -5.62 -2.45
N ASP A 20 9.49 -6.39 -2.34
CA ASP A 20 8.19 -5.85 -1.91
C ASP A 20 8.27 -5.23 -0.52
N GLN A 21 9.08 -5.79 0.38
CA GLN A 21 9.29 -5.22 1.71
C GLN A 21 9.94 -3.83 1.65
N ASP A 22 10.94 -3.63 0.78
CA ASP A 22 11.59 -2.33 0.57
C ASP A 22 10.58 -1.29 0.08
N LYS A 23 9.71 -1.69 -0.88
CA LYS A 23 8.66 -0.83 -1.44
C LYS A 23 7.60 -0.49 -0.40
N ILE A 24 7.17 -1.47 0.41
CA ILE A 24 6.18 -1.28 1.48
C ILE A 24 6.74 -0.35 2.56
N LEU A 25 7.98 -0.56 3.02
CA LEU A 25 8.62 0.31 4.01
C LEU A 25 8.73 1.75 3.52
N ALA A 26 9.21 1.96 2.30
CA ALA A 26 9.33 3.29 1.71
C ALA A 26 7.95 3.98 1.57
N LEU A 27 6.90 3.21 1.27
CA LEU A 27 5.54 3.72 1.16
C LEU A 27 5.00 4.13 2.53
N THR A 28 5.08 3.26 3.55
CA THR A 28 4.50 3.52 4.87
C THR A 28 5.21 4.65 5.62
N MET A 29 6.53 4.81 5.43
CA MET A 29 7.26 5.98 5.95
C MET A 29 6.76 7.33 5.41
N GLY A 30 6.15 7.34 4.23
CA GLY A 30 5.61 8.54 3.59
C GLY A 30 4.13 8.78 3.84
N LEU A 31 3.43 7.90 4.55
CA LEU A 31 2.00 8.03 4.81
C LEU A 31 1.73 8.96 6.00
N PRO A 32 0.64 9.75 5.95
CA PRO A 32 0.21 10.51 7.11
C PRO A 32 -0.38 9.59 8.20
N PRO A 33 -0.44 10.04 9.47
CA PRO A 33 -0.95 9.23 10.59
C PRO A 33 -2.40 8.71 10.44
N SER A 34 -3.18 9.27 9.52
CA SER A 34 -4.53 8.76 9.22
C SER A 34 -4.55 7.31 8.71
N TYR A 35 -3.41 6.78 8.26
CA TYR A 35 -3.28 5.40 7.78
C TYR A 35 -2.76 4.44 8.85
N ASP A 36 -2.52 4.88 10.09
CA ASP A 36 -1.95 4.04 11.16
C ASP A 36 -2.80 2.76 11.38
N ALA A 37 -4.13 2.87 11.30
CA ALA A 37 -5.03 1.72 11.44
C ALA A 37 -4.82 0.65 10.36
N VAL A 38 -4.56 1.08 9.11
CA VAL A 38 -4.28 0.16 7.99
C VAL A 38 -2.89 -0.46 8.15
N ILE A 39 -1.90 0.33 8.58
CA ILE A 39 -0.52 -0.12 8.79
C ILE A 39 -0.45 -1.18 9.90
N ILE A 40 -1.15 -0.98 11.03
CA ILE A 40 -1.21 -1.96 12.13
C ILE A 40 -1.77 -3.31 11.64
N ASN A 41 -2.72 -3.29 10.71
CA ASN A 41 -3.28 -4.53 10.13
C ASN A 41 -2.25 -5.33 9.30
N PHE A 42 -1.15 -4.71 8.86
CA PHE A 42 -0.11 -5.42 8.13
C PHE A 42 0.61 -6.43 9.03
N ASP A 43 0.81 -6.11 10.32
CA ASP A 43 1.44 -7.02 11.29
C ASP A 43 0.61 -8.30 11.51
N SER A 44 -0.68 -8.26 11.21
CA SER A 44 -1.60 -9.40 11.30
C SER A 44 -1.75 -10.18 9.98
N THR A 45 -1.10 -9.72 8.91
CA THR A 45 -1.16 -10.34 7.58
C THR A 45 -0.02 -11.36 7.43
N ALA A 46 -0.30 -12.53 6.84
CA ALA A 46 0.75 -13.50 6.52
C ALA A 46 1.77 -12.88 5.55
N PRO A 47 3.10 -13.11 5.73
CA PRO A 47 4.12 -12.51 4.85
C PRO A 47 3.94 -12.83 3.36
N SER A 48 3.31 -13.96 3.02
CA SER A 48 2.99 -14.34 1.64
C SER A 48 1.91 -13.45 1.00
N ASP A 49 1.06 -12.85 1.82
CA ASP A 49 -0.10 -12.05 1.38
C ASP A 49 0.20 -10.54 1.48
N LEU A 50 1.28 -10.17 2.17
CA LEU A 50 1.78 -8.80 2.29
C LEU A 50 2.68 -8.42 1.11
N THR A 51 2.07 -8.39 -0.08
CA THR A 51 2.71 -7.93 -1.31
C THR A 51 2.55 -6.42 -1.49
N PHE A 52 3.40 -5.80 -2.30
CA PHE A 52 3.27 -4.37 -2.58
C PHE A 52 1.93 -4.02 -3.24
N GLN A 53 1.40 -4.92 -4.08
CA GLN A 53 0.13 -4.74 -4.75
C GLN A 53 -1.08 -4.84 -3.81
N SER A 54 -1.07 -5.76 -2.84
CA SER A 54 -2.13 -5.85 -1.84
C SER A 54 -2.15 -4.62 -0.93
N VAL A 55 -0.97 -4.13 -0.52
CA VAL A 55 -0.84 -2.88 0.25
C VAL A 55 -1.39 -1.68 -0.51
N ILE A 56 -1.07 -1.51 -1.80
CA ILE A 56 -1.67 -0.45 -2.64
C ILE A 56 -3.19 -0.54 -2.63
N THR A 57 -3.73 -1.75 -2.78
CA THR A 57 -5.18 -1.98 -2.84
C THR A 57 -5.86 -1.56 -1.53
N TRP A 58 -5.29 -1.92 -0.38
CA TRP A 58 -5.82 -1.53 0.92
C TRP A 58 -5.75 -0.02 1.17
N LEU A 59 -4.64 0.62 0.80
CA LEU A 59 -4.50 2.08 0.95
C LEU A 59 -5.52 2.84 0.08
N LEU A 60 -5.75 2.38 -1.16
CA LEU A 60 -6.77 2.96 -2.03
C LEU A 60 -8.19 2.76 -1.49
N ASN A 61 -8.47 1.60 -0.88
CA ASN A 61 -9.75 1.33 -0.23
C ASN A 61 -9.95 2.18 1.04
N GLU A 62 -8.90 2.54 1.76
CA GLU A 62 -9.00 3.46 2.90
C GLU A 62 -9.22 4.91 2.44
N GLU A 63 -8.51 5.34 1.39
CA GLU A 63 -8.64 6.69 0.83
C GLU A 63 -10.00 6.92 0.18
N ASN A 64 -10.51 5.92 -0.54
CA ASN A 64 -11.79 5.97 -1.23
C ASN A 64 -12.52 4.64 -1.04
N PRO A 65 -13.13 4.40 0.14
CA PRO A 65 -13.87 3.18 0.39
C PRO A 65 -14.95 3.03 -0.68
N PRO A 66 -15.12 1.82 -1.27
CA PRO A 66 -16.20 1.58 -2.19
C PRO A 66 -17.48 1.98 -1.47
N THR A 67 -18.04 3.08 -1.93
CA THR A 67 -19.17 3.79 -1.32
C THR A 67 -20.22 2.84 -0.79
N LEU A 68 -20.80 3.22 0.35
CA LEU A 68 -22.14 2.89 0.86
C LEU A 68 -23.25 3.19 -0.20
N GLN A 69 -23.11 2.67 -1.41
CA GLN A 69 -24.04 2.76 -2.53
C GLN A 69 -24.99 1.55 -2.46
N HIS A 70 -25.80 1.45 -1.40
CA HIS A 70 -27.00 0.62 -1.48
C HIS A 70 -28.19 0.96 -0.56
N ASP A 71 -28.19 2.05 0.21
CA ASP A 71 -29.28 2.23 1.18
C ASP A 71 -29.86 3.65 1.30
N TYR A 72 -30.07 4.31 0.15
CA TYR A 72 -31.06 5.39 0.05
C TYR A 72 -31.83 5.23 -1.27
N ARG A 73 -32.79 4.32 -1.28
CA ARG A 73 -34.01 4.46 -2.07
C ARG A 73 -35.19 4.36 -1.10
N ASP A 74 -35.81 5.51 -0.88
CA ASP A 74 -37.12 5.67 -0.25
C ASP A 74 -38.19 4.75 -0.87
#